data_AF-A0A6L9KIA9-F1
#
_entry.id   AF-A0A6L9KIA9-F1
#
_cell.length_a   1.000
_cell.length_b   1.000
_cell.length_c   1.000
_cell.angle_alpha   90.00
_cell.angle_beta   90.00
_cell.angle_gamma   90.00
#
_symmetry.space_group_name_H-M   'P 1'
#
loop_
_entity.id
_entity.type
_entity.pdbx_description
1 polymer ?
#
loop_
_entity_poly.entity_id
_entity_poly.type
_entity_poly.pdbx_seq_one_letter_code
_entity_poly.pdbx_strand_id
1 'polypeptide(L)'
;MRRSSYNSPQFIPIYLEGLGVVFVMGNLKQKQTMHLTKLFVHLQKKLNIIPKKRMPKRTKVTANEIYELLLNDFKIKEQIGSVEIILGGISAKYSGKDAIGDLLQQWLGEWLKQKNFYSRTRINTQEFPDFLLTEDDKSGFLEVKTFNANATPAFDIANFDSYNKSLLKKPERLDADYLIFGYKMIDSVLSIDNLWLKKVWEIAGTSGANPVNMQTKNSQPYNLRPIKWYAKRAKNKPFEDKISFLNAISETLDKYSHSTSSYSENWLQNIKDKYFENTGIKL
;
A
#
# COMPACT_ATOMS: atom_id res chain seq x y z
N MET A 1 -56.73 -44.74 33.27
CA MET A 1 -55.57 -44.78 32.35
C MET A 1 -54.90 -43.40 32.31
N ARG A 2 -53.79 -43.22 33.05
CA ARG A 2 -52.84 -42.12 32.88
C ARG A 2 -51.53 -42.74 32.40
N ARG A 3 -51.00 -42.33 31.25
CA ARG A 3 -49.60 -42.58 30.88
C ARG A 3 -48.88 -41.25 30.92
N SER A 4 -47.86 -41.16 31.76
CA SER A 4 -46.96 -40.01 31.85
C SER A 4 -45.97 -40.08 30.68
N SER A 5 -45.75 -38.96 30.00
CA SER A 5 -44.63 -38.81 29.08
C SER A 5 -43.41 -38.36 29.87
N TYR A 6 -42.37 -39.20 29.88
CA TYR A 6 -41.04 -38.82 30.34
C TYR A 6 -40.42 -37.86 29.31
N ASN A 7 -40.21 -36.60 29.70
CA ASN A 7 -39.33 -35.69 28.98
C ASN A 7 -37.87 -36.07 29.29
N SER A 8 -37.15 -36.58 28.28
CA SER A 8 -35.70 -36.76 28.35
C SER A 8 -34.99 -35.40 28.22
N PRO A 9 -33.99 -35.09 29.06
CA PRO A 9 -33.24 -33.84 28.96
C PRO A 9 -32.41 -33.80 27.66
N GLN A 10 -32.58 -32.74 26.87
CA GLN A 10 -31.71 -32.46 25.71
C GLN A 10 -30.40 -31.83 26.21
N PHE A 11 -29.29 -32.52 25.98
CA PHE A 11 -27.95 -32.00 26.25
C PHE A 11 -27.38 -31.37 24.98
N ILE A 12 -26.88 -30.14 25.07
CA ILE A 12 -26.15 -29.48 23.98
C ILE A 12 -24.66 -29.51 24.33
N PRO A 13 -23.84 -30.35 23.68
CA PRO A 13 -22.40 -30.30 23.86
C PRO A 13 -21.86 -29.01 23.20
N ILE A 14 -21.10 -28.23 23.96
CA ILE A 14 -20.36 -27.08 23.41
C ILE A 14 -18.90 -27.51 23.30
N TYR A 15 -18.40 -27.60 22.06
CA TYR A 15 -17.00 -27.83 21.79
C TYR A 15 -16.26 -26.50 21.70
N LEU A 16 -15.22 -26.34 22.52
CA LEU A 16 -14.27 -25.25 22.41
C LEU A 16 -12.92 -25.84 21.96
N GLU A 17 -12.51 -25.51 20.75
CA GLU A 17 -11.25 -26.02 20.19
C GLU A 17 -10.05 -25.60 21.02
N GLY A 18 -9.18 -26.57 21.34
CA GLY A 18 -7.84 -26.33 21.89
C GLY A 18 -7.49 -27.04 23.20
N LEU A 19 -8.44 -27.61 23.95
CA LEU A 19 -8.14 -28.24 25.26
C LEU A 19 -8.84 -29.56 25.56
N GLY A 20 -9.67 -30.12 24.67
CA GLY A 20 -10.23 -31.47 24.86
C GLY A 20 -11.15 -31.66 26.07
N VAL A 21 -11.70 -30.58 26.64
CA VAL A 21 -12.65 -30.66 27.77
C VAL A 21 -14.07 -30.42 27.26
N VAL A 22 -14.95 -31.42 27.40
CA VAL A 22 -16.37 -31.33 27.09
C VAL A 22 -17.13 -30.94 28.35
N PHE A 23 -17.81 -29.80 28.35
CA PHE A 23 -18.77 -29.46 29.42
C PHE A 23 -20.18 -29.87 29.01
N VAL A 24 -20.79 -30.73 29.81
CA VAL A 24 -22.21 -31.09 29.71
C VAL A 24 -22.97 -30.22 30.71
N MET A 25 -23.67 -29.18 30.25
CA MET A 25 -24.55 -28.38 31.10
C MET A 25 -26.01 -28.80 30.90
N GLY A 26 -26.67 -29.23 31.98
CA GLY A 26 -28.11 -29.44 32.01
C GLY A 26 -28.90 -28.13 32.07
N ASN A 27 -30.07 -28.11 31.42
CA ASN A 27 -31.13 -27.09 31.41
C ASN A 27 -30.83 -25.73 32.09
N LEU A 28 -29.96 -24.92 31.47
CA LEU A 28 -29.80 -23.51 31.78
C LEU A 28 -30.44 -22.66 30.67
N LYS A 29 -31.21 -21.62 31.05
CA LYS A 29 -31.79 -20.68 30.08
C LYS A 29 -30.66 -19.95 29.33
N GLN A 30 -30.82 -19.73 28.03
CA GLN A 30 -29.81 -19.19 27.09
C GLN A 30 -29.05 -17.93 27.59
N LYS A 31 -29.70 -17.06 28.38
CA LYS A 31 -29.06 -15.88 29.00
C LYS A 31 -28.05 -16.24 30.09
N GLN A 32 -28.29 -17.29 30.89
CA GLN A 32 -27.35 -17.76 31.92
C GLN A 32 -26.12 -18.42 31.30
N THR A 33 -26.31 -19.17 30.20
CA THR A 33 -25.21 -19.78 29.43
C THR A 33 -24.26 -18.73 28.87
N MET A 34 -24.79 -17.65 28.28
CA MET A 34 -24.00 -16.51 27.77
C MET A 34 -23.23 -15.77 28.88
N HIS A 35 -23.83 -15.61 30.05
CA HIS A 35 -23.18 -14.92 31.17
C HIS A 35 -22.00 -15.75 31.72
N LEU A 36 -22.17 -17.07 31.80
CA LEU A 36 -21.12 -17.99 32.22
C LEU A 36 -19.97 -18.04 31.21
N THR A 37 -20.24 -17.99 29.89
CA THR A 37 -19.16 -17.92 28.88
C THR A 37 -18.35 -16.63 29.02
N LYS A 38 -19.01 -15.49 29.24
CA LYS A 38 -18.32 -14.20 29.47
C LYS A 38 -17.49 -14.21 30.75
N LEU A 39 -18.03 -14.80 31.83
CA LEU A 39 -17.31 -14.93 33.10
C LEU A 39 -16.08 -15.83 32.95
N PHE A 40 -16.20 -16.93 32.19
CA PHE A 40 -15.12 -17.88 31.94
C PHE A 40 -14.01 -17.28 31.07
N VAL A 41 -14.35 -16.54 30.01
CA VAL A 41 -13.38 -15.79 29.20
C VAL A 41 -12.68 -14.71 30.02
N HIS A 42 -13.40 -14.04 30.93
CA HIS A 42 -12.82 -13.05 31.81
C HIS A 42 -11.86 -13.68 32.84
N LEU A 43 -12.22 -14.82 33.43
CA LEU A 43 -11.37 -15.61 34.33
C LEU A 43 -10.13 -16.16 33.61
N GLN A 44 -10.26 -16.66 32.38
CA GLN A 44 -9.13 -17.12 31.56
C GLN A 44 -8.14 -16.00 31.24
N LYS A 45 -8.62 -14.78 30.96
CA LYS A 45 -7.78 -13.58 30.78
C LYS A 45 -7.09 -13.17 32.08
N LYS A 46 -7.78 -13.28 33.22
CA LYS A 46 -7.25 -12.92 34.55
C LYS A 46 -6.21 -13.91 35.07
N LEU A 47 -6.33 -15.19 34.69
CA LEU A 47 -5.42 -16.27 35.09
C LEU A 47 -4.24 -16.48 34.12
N ASN A 48 -4.14 -15.72 33.02
CA ASN A 48 -3.05 -15.82 32.03
C ASN A 48 -2.92 -17.23 31.39
N ILE A 49 -4.00 -18.02 31.40
CA ILE A 49 -4.04 -19.43 30.93
C ILE A 49 -4.21 -19.52 29.41
N ILE A 50 -4.56 -18.41 28.74
CA ILE A 50 -4.44 -18.32 27.28
C ILE A 50 -2.99 -17.93 27.00
N PRO A 51 -2.13 -18.84 26.49
CA PRO A 51 -0.84 -18.41 25.98
C PRO A 51 -1.13 -17.31 24.96
N LYS A 52 -0.59 -16.11 25.17
CA LYS A 52 -0.56 -15.09 24.11
C LYS A 52 0.05 -15.81 22.91
N LYS A 53 -0.78 -16.16 21.92
CA LYS A 53 -0.32 -16.80 20.69
C LYS A 53 0.73 -15.83 20.15
N ARG A 54 2.01 -16.17 20.32
CA ARG A 54 3.11 -15.36 19.79
C ARG A 54 2.81 -15.33 18.30
N MET A 55 2.35 -14.18 17.80
CA MET A 55 2.18 -14.02 16.37
C MET A 55 3.54 -14.37 15.76
N PRO A 56 3.58 -15.26 14.75
CA PRO A 56 4.84 -15.64 14.15
C PRO A 56 5.57 -14.37 13.76
N LYS A 57 6.87 -14.33 14.05
CA LYS A 57 7.71 -13.20 13.66
C LYS A 57 7.54 -13.02 12.15
N ARG A 58 7.06 -11.84 11.73
CA ARG A 58 6.89 -11.54 10.30
C ARG A 58 8.25 -11.57 9.61
N THR A 59 8.28 -12.10 8.39
CA THR A 59 9.49 -12.23 7.59
C THR A 59 9.85 -10.87 6.99
N LYS A 60 11.09 -10.41 7.15
CA LYS A 60 11.57 -9.19 6.50
C LYS A 60 11.60 -9.39 4.98
N VAL A 61 11.27 -8.34 4.23
CA VAL A 61 11.25 -8.38 2.77
C VAL A 61 11.62 -7.01 2.22
N THR A 62 12.24 -6.98 1.04
CA THR A 62 12.56 -5.79 0.27
C THR A 62 11.57 -5.58 -0.86
N ALA A 63 11.53 -4.37 -1.41
CA ALA A 63 10.71 -4.08 -2.58
C ALA A 63 11.10 -4.93 -3.81
N ASN A 64 12.40 -5.21 -3.98
CA ASN A 64 12.91 -6.09 -5.04
C ASN A 64 12.42 -7.53 -4.86
N GLU A 65 12.50 -8.08 -3.66
CA GLU A 65 11.97 -9.42 -3.38
C GLU A 65 10.45 -9.49 -3.63
N ILE A 66 9.68 -8.48 -3.22
CA ILE A 66 8.24 -8.41 -3.53
C ILE A 66 8.01 -8.43 -5.05
N TYR A 67 8.76 -7.63 -5.80
CA TYR A 67 8.66 -7.55 -7.25
C TYR A 67 8.97 -8.91 -7.92
N GLU A 68 10.08 -9.55 -7.55
CA GLU A 68 10.47 -10.86 -8.10
C GLU A 68 9.47 -11.96 -7.74
N LEU A 69 8.95 -11.96 -6.50
CA LEU A 69 7.91 -12.91 -6.08
C LEU A 69 6.60 -12.70 -6.82
N LEU A 70 6.19 -11.45 -7.07
CA LEU A 70 4.99 -11.16 -7.86
C LEU A 70 5.16 -11.59 -9.32
N LEU A 71 6.33 -11.34 -9.90
CA LEU A 71 6.59 -11.60 -11.31
C LEU A 71 6.82 -13.09 -11.61
N ASN A 72 7.64 -13.76 -10.81
CA ASN A 72 8.13 -15.11 -11.12
C ASN A 72 7.33 -16.21 -10.41
N ASP A 73 7.01 -16.02 -9.13
CA ASP A 73 6.36 -17.05 -8.32
C ASP A 73 4.83 -16.95 -8.42
N PHE A 74 4.29 -15.75 -8.18
CA PHE A 74 2.86 -15.49 -8.30
C PHE A 74 2.41 -15.36 -9.76
N LYS A 75 3.35 -15.08 -10.67
CA LYS A 75 3.09 -14.89 -12.10
C LYS A 75 1.96 -13.90 -12.35
N ILE A 76 2.04 -12.73 -11.72
CA ILE A 76 0.97 -11.72 -11.69
C ILE A 76 0.38 -11.38 -13.07
N LYS A 77 1.18 -11.45 -14.14
CA LYS A 77 0.77 -11.16 -15.52
C LYS A 77 -0.12 -12.23 -16.14
N GLU A 78 -0.11 -13.44 -15.58
CA GLU A 78 -0.95 -14.57 -15.99
C GLU A 78 -2.24 -14.66 -15.16
N GLN A 79 -2.32 -13.90 -14.07
CA GLN A 79 -3.48 -13.90 -13.19
C GLN A 79 -4.61 -13.05 -13.76
N ILE A 80 -5.83 -13.50 -13.50
CA ILE A 80 -7.06 -12.75 -13.78
C ILE A 80 -7.73 -12.37 -12.47
N GLY A 81 -8.30 -11.18 -12.46
CA GLY A 81 -9.09 -10.65 -11.34
C GLY A 81 -10.43 -10.11 -11.82
N SER A 82 -11.27 -9.76 -10.87
CA SER A 82 -12.48 -9.00 -11.11
C SER A 82 -12.80 -8.17 -9.87
N VAL A 83 -13.61 -7.13 -10.06
CA VAL A 83 -14.18 -6.34 -8.98
C VAL A 83 -15.68 -6.52 -9.05
N GLU A 84 -16.26 -6.97 -7.94
CA GLU A 84 -17.67 -7.31 -7.85
C GLU A 84 -18.22 -6.75 -6.54
N ILE A 85 -19.37 -6.09 -6.60
CA ILE A 85 -20.14 -5.74 -5.41
C ILE A 85 -21.26 -6.77 -5.25
N ILE A 86 -21.37 -7.35 -4.06
CA ILE A 86 -22.47 -8.24 -3.69
C ILE A 86 -23.23 -7.60 -2.53
N LEU A 87 -24.49 -7.24 -2.76
CA LEU A 87 -25.33 -6.58 -1.76
C LEU A 87 -26.75 -7.13 -1.83
N GLY A 88 -27.25 -7.67 -0.70
CA GLY A 88 -28.61 -8.19 -0.61
C GLY A 88 -28.90 -9.37 -1.55
N GLY A 89 -27.89 -10.17 -1.92
CA GLY A 89 -28.03 -11.27 -2.88
C GLY A 89 -27.97 -10.84 -4.35
N ILE A 90 -27.76 -9.56 -4.64
CA ILE A 90 -27.57 -9.02 -5.99
C ILE A 90 -26.07 -8.78 -6.21
N SER A 91 -25.56 -9.23 -7.36
CA SER A 91 -24.19 -8.96 -7.81
C SER A 91 -24.19 -7.95 -8.95
N ALA A 92 -23.19 -7.05 -8.94
CA ALA A 92 -22.82 -6.26 -10.10
C ALA A 92 -21.29 -6.26 -10.30
N LYS A 93 -20.85 -6.55 -11.52
CA LYS A 93 -19.44 -6.45 -11.90
C LYS A 93 -19.07 -5.00 -12.21
N TYR A 94 -17.94 -4.57 -11.68
CA TYR A 94 -17.37 -3.27 -11.96
C TYR A 94 -16.53 -3.34 -13.25
N SER A 95 -16.79 -2.43 -14.17
CA SER A 95 -16.06 -2.26 -15.44
C SER A 95 -15.30 -0.93 -15.54
N GLY A 96 -15.40 -0.10 -14.50
CA GLY A 96 -14.72 1.19 -14.42
C GLY A 96 -13.20 1.08 -14.19
N LYS A 97 -12.56 2.23 -14.03
CA LYS A 97 -11.09 2.37 -13.93
C LYS A 97 -10.64 3.16 -12.71
N ASP A 98 -11.52 4.03 -12.25
CA ASP A 98 -11.44 4.99 -11.18
C ASP A 98 -11.12 4.36 -9.82
N ALA A 99 -11.66 3.18 -9.51
CA ALA A 99 -11.39 2.49 -8.24
C ALA A 99 -10.19 1.52 -8.29
N ILE A 100 -9.69 1.17 -9.48
CA ILE A 100 -8.73 0.06 -9.64
C ILE A 100 -7.40 0.34 -8.93
N GLY A 101 -6.97 1.60 -8.87
CA GLY A 101 -5.72 1.97 -8.19
C GLY A 101 -5.76 1.65 -6.71
N ASP A 102 -6.76 2.17 -6.00
CA ASP A 102 -6.94 1.95 -4.56
C ASP A 102 -7.16 0.46 -4.24
N LEU A 103 -7.89 -0.25 -5.11
CA LEU A 103 -8.16 -1.68 -4.93
C LEU A 103 -6.89 -2.53 -5.11
N LEU A 104 -6.03 -2.22 -6.09
CA LEU A 104 -4.75 -2.93 -6.27
C LEU A 104 -3.77 -2.66 -5.13
N GLN A 105 -3.74 -1.44 -4.59
CA GLN A 105 -2.96 -1.12 -3.40
C GLN A 105 -3.44 -1.91 -2.18
N GLN A 106 -4.75 -1.97 -1.93
CA GLN A 106 -5.33 -2.79 -0.86
C GLN A 106 -5.04 -4.28 -1.06
N TRP A 107 -5.21 -4.77 -2.29
CA TRP A 107 -4.89 -6.15 -2.65
C TRP A 107 -3.42 -6.50 -2.36
N LEU A 108 -2.47 -5.62 -2.70
CA LEU A 108 -1.05 -5.83 -2.37
C LEU A 108 -0.83 -5.94 -0.86
N GLY A 109 -1.50 -5.09 -0.07
CA GLY A 109 -1.46 -5.16 1.39
C GLY A 109 -1.93 -6.51 1.93
N GLU A 110 -3.02 -7.06 1.39
CA GLU A 110 -3.51 -8.40 1.74
C GLU A 110 -2.57 -9.51 1.26
N TRP A 111 -1.99 -9.39 0.06
CA TRP A 111 -1.00 -10.33 -0.45
C TRP A 111 0.25 -10.39 0.45
N LEU A 112 0.77 -9.24 0.89
CA LEU A 112 1.90 -9.16 1.83
C LEU A 112 1.57 -9.84 3.18
N LYS A 113 0.35 -9.64 3.69
CA LYS A 113 -0.12 -10.30 4.92
C LYS A 113 -0.22 -11.80 4.76
N GLN A 114 -0.79 -12.28 3.64
CA GLN A 114 -0.91 -13.72 3.35
C GLN A 114 0.46 -14.40 3.25
N LYS A 115 1.48 -13.70 2.73
CA LYS A 115 2.88 -14.18 2.69
C LYS A 115 3.61 -14.05 4.04
N ASN A 116 2.95 -13.54 5.09
CA ASN A 116 3.53 -13.28 6.40
C ASN A 116 4.76 -12.33 6.35
N PHE A 117 4.77 -11.40 5.40
CA PHE A 117 5.82 -10.40 5.30
C PHE A 117 5.61 -9.24 6.27
N TYR A 118 6.72 -8.68 6.74
CA TYR A 118 6.70 -7.44 7.49
C TYR A 118 6.36 -6.28 6.55
N SER A 119 5.22 -5.67 6.80
CA SER A 119 4.84 -4.40 6.23
C SER A 119 3.95 -3.65 7.22
N ARG A 120 4.04 -2.33 7.20
CA ARG A 120 3.16 -1.44 7.96
C ARG A 120 2.77 -0.25 7.10
N THR A 121 1.61 0.31 7.38
CA THR A 121 1.12 1.55 6.77
C THR A 121 1.26 2.68 7.78
N ARG A 122 1.25 3.93 7.34
CA ARG A 122 1.09 5.06 8.26
C ARG A 122 -0.32 5.09 8.84
N ILE A 123 -0.49 5.77 9.98
CA ILE A 123 -1.80 5.97 10.62
C ILE A 123 -2.75 6.69 9.66
N ASN A 124 -2.22 7.72 8.99
CA ASN A 124 -2.89 8.38 7.88
C ASN A 124 -2.45 7.71 6.58
N THR A 125 -3.33 6.89 5.99
CA THR A 125 -3.01 6.13 4.77
C THR A 125 -2.84 7.00 3.52
N GLN A 126 -3.22 8.29 3.60
CA GLN A 126 -2.97 9.27 2.52
C GLN A 126 -1.55 9.84 2.57
N GLU A 127 -0.76 9.50 3.61
CA GLU A 127 0.63 9.92 3.73
C GLU A 127 1.58 8.89 3.11
N PHE A 128 2.49 9.39 2.29
CA PHE A 128 3.59 8.61 1.72
C PHE A 128 4.50 7.97 2.79
N PRO A 129 5.07 6.78 2.54
CA PRO A 129 4.73 5.88 1.42
C PRO A 129 3.51 5.02 1.75
N ASP A 130 2.96 4.36 0.74
CA ASP A 130 1.87 3.38 0.93
C ASP A 130 2.26 2.25 1.91
N PHE A 131 3.50 1.75 1.80
CA PHE A 131 4.03 0.72 2.69
C PHE A 131 5.44 1.05 3.19
N LEU A 132 5.67 0.72 4.47
CA LEU A 132 6.98 0.69 5.12
C LEU A 132 7.37 -0.77 5.35
N LEU A 133 8.45 -1.20 4.69
CA LEU A 133 8.94 -2.59 4.72
C LEU A 133 9.97 -2.84 5.83
N THR A 134 10.36 -1.79 6.55
CA THR A 134 11.29 -1.84 7.68
C THR A 134 10.66 -1.30 8.96
N GLU A 135 11.28 -1.64 10.09
CA GLU A 135 10.85 -1.20 11.42
C GLU A 135 11.11 0.29 11.68
N ASP A 136 12.13 0.86 11.02
CA ASP A 136 12.44 2.29 11.09
C ASP A 136 11.57 3.11 10.13
N ASP A 137 11.42 4.40 10.43
CA ASP A 137 10.67 5.37 9.61
C ASP A 137 11.52 6.08 8.54
N LYS A 138 12.70 5.54 8.21
CA LYS A 138 13.72 6.17 7.36
C LYS A 138 14.05 5.38 6.09
N SER A 139 13.59 4.14 5.98
CA SER A 139 13.95 3.24 4.88
C SER A 139 12.78 2.33 4.47
N GLY A 140 13.01 1.50 3.45
CA GLY A 140 12.03 0.51 3.01
C GLY A 140 10.72 1.12 2.50
N PHE A 141 10.79 2.31 1.90
CA PHE A 141 9.62 3.00 1.36
C PHE A 141 9.16 2.33 0.06
N LEU A 142 7.94 1.81 0.06
CA LEU A 142 7.30 1.22 -1.11
C LEU A 142 6.02 2.00 -1.44
N GLU A 143 6.03 2.67 -2.59
CA GLU A 143 4.90 3.39 -3.15
C GLU A 143 4.26 2.56 -4.26
N VAL A 144 2.94 2.46 -4.28
CA VAL A 144 2.18 1.79 -5.32
C VAL A 144 1.64 2.82 -6.29
N LYS A 145 1.87 2.60 -7.59
CA LYS A 145 1.19 3.36 -8.65
C LYS A 145 0.52 2.40 -9.61
N THR A 146 -0.58 2.88 -10.21
CA THR A 146 -1.29 2.10 -11.22
C THR A 146 -1.66 3.00 -12.38
N PHE A 147 -1.77 2.41 -13.57
CA PHE A 147 -2.37 3.07 -14.72
C PHE A 147 -2.97 2.05 -15.67
N ASN A 148 -3.95 2.49 -16.46
CA ASN A 148 -4.48 1.66 -17.54
C ASN A 148 -3.44 1.53 -18.65
N ALA A 149 -2.98 0.31 -18.93
CA ALA A 149 -1.95 0.01 -19.91
C ALA A 149 -2.34 0.35 -21.36
N ASN A 150 -3.64 0.52 -21.64
CA ASN A 150 -4.13 1.01 -22.93
C ASN A 150 -4.01 2.54 -23.07
N ALA A 151 -3.55 3.24 -22.02
CA ALA A 151 -3.33 4.68 -22.00
C ALA A 151 -1.89 5.02 -21.58
N THR A 152 -1.51 6.29 -21.69
CA THR A 152 -0.25 6.79 -21.13
C THR A 152 -0.32 6.87 -19.61
N PRO A 153 0.79 6.64 -18.88
CA PRO A 153 0.80 6.78 -17.44
C PRO A 153 0.49 8.23 -17.08
N ALA A 154 -0.60 8.43 -16.36
CA ALA A 154 -1.09 9.74 -15.93
C ALA A 154 -1.49 9.68 -14.45
N PHE A 155 -0.79 8.88 -13.64
CA PHE A 155 -0.88 8.98 -12.19
C PHE A 155 -0.10 10.20 -11.70
N ASP A 156 -0.38 10.63 -10.47
CA ASP A 156 0.41 11.64 -9.78
C ASP A 156 1.57 10.94 -9.05
N ILE A 157 2.79 11.41 -9.28
CA ILE A 157 3.94 11.00 -8.46
C ILE A 157 3.76 11.60 -7.07
N ALA A 158 3.56 12.92 -7.01
CA ALA A 158 3.23 13.68 -5.81
C ALA A 158 2.77 15.10 -6.19
N ASN A 159 2.09 15.78 -5.27
CA ASN A 159 1.95 17.23 -5.37
C ASN A 159 3.32 17.92 -5.29
N PHE A 160 3.58 18.87 -6.18
CA PHE A 160 4.90 19.49 -6.37
C PHE A 160 5.41 20.17 -5.10
N ASP A 161 4.61 21.08 -4.53
CA ASP A 161 4.96 21.79 -3.30
C ASP A 161 5.14 20.85 -2.12
N SER A 162 4.17 19.98 -1.89
CA SER A 162 4.22 19.03 -0.76
C SER A 162 5.43 18.11 -0.87
N TYR A 163 5.76 17.65 -2.08
CA TYR A 163 6.93 16.81 -2.32
C TYR A 163 8.22 17.57 -1.96
N ASN A 164 8.41 18.76 -2.51
CA ASN A 164 9.64 19.54 -2.32
C ASN A 164 9.82 20.00 -0.86
N LYS A 165 8.74 20.37 -0.18
CA LYS A 165 8.76 20.66 1.27
C LYS A 165 9.06 19.41 2.10
N SER A 166 8.59 18.23 1.66
CA SER A 166 8.88 16.97 2.36
C SER A 166 10.35 16.57 2.23
N LEU A 167 10.98 16.84 1.07
CA LEU A 167 12.39 16.52 0.85
C LEU A 167 13.34 17.34 1.74
N LEU A 168 12.99 18.58 2.08
CA LEU A 168 13.73 19.38 3.06
C LEU A 168 13.76 18.75 4.47
N LYS A 169 12.78 17.89 4.79
CA LYS A 169 12.65 17.24 6.10
C LYS A 169 13.15 15.79 6.09
N LYS A 170 12.85 15.06 5.01
CA LYS A 170 13.08 13.61 4.85
C LYS A 170 13.57 13.32 3.43
N PRO A 171 14.80 13.72 3.07
CA PRO A 171 15.32 13.52 1.72
C PRO A 171 15.51 12.04 1.35
N GLU A 172 15.59 11.13 2.33
CA GLU A 172 15.54 9.67 2.13
C GLU A 172 14.30 9.20 1.36
N ARG A 173 13.24 10.00 1.28
CA ARG A 173 12.09 9.77 0.39
C ARG A 173 12.51 9.56 -1.07
N LEU A 174 13.63 10.12 -1.50
CA LEU A 174 14.20 9.91 -2.83
C LEU A 174 14.50 8.43 -3.09
N ASP A 175 14.82 7.64 -2.06
CA ASP A 175 15.19 6.23 -2.19
C ASP A 175 13.99 5.29 -2.28
N ALA A 176 12.77 5.81 -2.31
CA ALA A 176 11.59 4.97 -2.39
C ALA A 176 11.49 4.19 -3.69
N ASP A 177 10.98 2.97 -3.54
CA ASP A 177 10.66 2.07 -4.62
C ASP A 177 9.20 2.27 -5.05
N TYR A 178 8.99 2.49 -6.33
CA TYR A 178 7.68 2.60 -6.96
C TYR A 178 7.38 1.26 -7.61
N LEU A 179 6.43 0.51 -7.05
CA LEU A 179 5.87 -0.69 -7.64
C LEU A 179 4.66 -0.29 -8.49
N ILE A 180 4.81 -0.41 -9.81
CA ILE A 180 3.88 0.17 -10.77
C ILE A 180 3.14 -0.92 -11.52
N PHE A 181 1.82 -0.92 -11.42
CA PHE A 181 0.94 -1.84 -12.14
C PHE A 181 0.36 -1.18 -13.39
N GLY A 182 0.73 -1.68 -14.57
CA GLY A 182 0.03 -1.40 -15.81
C GLY A 182 -1.11 -2.39 -15.97
N TYR A 183 -2.34 -1.99 -15.62
CA TYR A 183 -3.50 -2.89 -15.62
C TYR A 183 -4.35 -2.74 -16.89
N LYS A 184 -5.16 -3.75 -17.19
CA LYS A 184 -6.24 -3.70 -18.19
C LYS A 184 -7.56 -4.08 -17.52
N MET A 185 -8.62 -3.39 -17.93
CA MET A 185 -10.00 -3.73 -17.61
C MET A 185 -10.73 -3.94 -18.94
N ILE A 186 -11.03 -5.20 -19.27
CA ILE A 186 -11.72 -5.58 -20.51
C ILE A 186 -12.87 -6.51 -20.12
N ASP A 187 -14.11 -6.16 -20.48
CA ASP A 187 -15.30 -6.94 -20.17
C ASP A 187 -15.40 -7.34 -18.68
N SER A 188 -15.09 -6.38 -17.79
CA SER A 188 -15.02 -6.55 -16.32
C SER A 188 -13.95 -7.53 -15.81
N VAL A 189 -13.02 -7.95 -16.66
CA VAL A 189 -11.85 -8.74 -16.28
C VAL A 189 -10.67 -7.79 -16.04
N LEU A 190 -10.13 -7.85 -14.83
CA LEU A 190 -8.88 -7.18 -14.45
C LEU A 190 -7.71 -8.09 -14.80
N SER A 191 -6.71 -7.56 -15.49
CA SER A 191 -5.43 -8.23 -15.71
C SER A 191 -4.26 -7.26 -15.59
N ILE A 192 -3.08 -7.78 -15.27
CA ILE A 192 -1.85 -6.98 -15.20
C ILE A 192 -1.06 -7.19 -16.49
N ASP A 193 -1.01 -6.16 -17.33
CA ASP A 193 -0.25 -6.17 -18.58
C ASP A 193 1.27 -6.16 -18.29
N ASN A 194 1.68 -5.33 -17.33
CA ASN A 194 3.07 -5.19 -16.93
C ASN A 194 3.21 -4.72 -15.48
N LEU A 195 4.34 -5.11 -14.88
CA LEU A 195 4.76 -4.71 -13.54
C LEU A 195 6.15 -4.08 -13.66
N TRP A 196 6.39 -2.99 -12.94
CA TRP A 196 7.71 -2.38 -12.85
C TRP A 196 8.07 -2.08 -11.40
N LEU A 197 9.36 -2.18 -11.09
CA LEU A 197 9.96 -1.62 -9.89
C LEU A 197 10.94 -0.53 -10.29
N LYS A 198 10.72 0.70 -9.82
CA LYS A 198 11.46 1.88 -10.25
C LYS A 198 11.73 2.87 -9.14
N LYS A 199 12.76 3.69 -9.30
CA LYS A 199 12.99 4.91 -8.54
C LYS A 199 12.27 6.10 -9.21
N VAL A 200 12.06 7.17 -8.45
CA VAL A 200 11.34 8.36 -8.94
C VAL A 200 12.00 8.98 -10.17
N TRP A 201 13.33 9.02 -10.23
CA TRP A 201 14.07 9.58 -11.37
C TRP A 201 13.98 8.70 -12.62
N GLU A 202 13.73 7.40 -12.46
CA GLU A 202 13.56 6.48 -13.59
C GLU A 202 12.17 6.57 -14.25
N ILE A 203 11.21 7.22 -13.60
CA ILE A 203 9.84 7.43 -14.12
C ILE A 203 9.53 8.89 -14.43
N ALA A 204 10.27 9.82 -13.83
CA ALA A 204 10.24 11.24 -14.15
C ALA A 204 11.18 11.55 -15.32
N GLY A 205 10.94 12.66 -16.00
CA GLY A 205 11.78 13.15 -17.09
C GLY A 205 11.39 14.58 -17.44
N THR A 206 12.10 15.19 -18.39
CA THR A 206 11.78 16.54 -18.89
C THR A 206 10.45 16.55 -19.67
N SER A 207 9.86 17.74 -19.89
CA SER A 207 8.65 17.87 -20.71
C SER A 207 8.64 19.18 -21.50
N GLY A 208 9.04 19.11 -22.77
CA GLY A 208 9.15 20.30 -23.62
C GLY A 208 10.11 21.32 -23.01
N ALA A 209 9.59 22.52 -22.72
CA ALA A 209 10.34 23.60 -22.08
C ALA A 209 10.35 23.54 -20.54
N ASN A 210 9.75 22.52 -19.93
CA ASN A 210 9.75 22.33 -18.49
C ASN A 210 10.89 21.37 -18.08
N PRO A 211 11.73 21.75 -17.10
CA PRO A 211 12.83 20.90 -16.63
C PRO A 211 12.35 19.55 -16.09
N VAL A 212 11.15 19.48 -15.51
CA VAL A 212 10.49 18.23 -15.12
C VAL A 212 9.06 18.14 -15.67
N ASN A 213 8.61 16.93 -15.98
CA ASN A 213 7.24 16.67 -16.38
C ASN A 213 6.29 16.86 -15.19
N MET A 214 5.33 17.76 -15.37
CA MET A 214 4.39 18.13 -14.32
C MET A 214 3.06 18.56 -14.93
N GLN A 215 2.02 18.50 -14.13
CA GLN A 215 0.77 19.19 -14.39
C GLN A 215 0.87 20.61 -13.84
N THR A 216 0.43 21.59 -14.63
CA THR A 216 0.26 22.98 -14.18
C THR A 216 -1.22 23.31 -14.00
N LYS A 217 -1.57 24.08 -12.96
CA LYS A 217 -2.92 24.64 -12.75
C LYS A 217 -2.78 26.13 -12.42
N ASN A 218 -3.59 26.98 -13.05
CA ASN A 218 -3.50 28.44 -12.90
C ASN A 218 -2.08 28.98 -13.07
N SER A 219 -1.36 28.46 -14.08
CA SER A 219 0.06 28.78 -14.35
C SER A 219 1.05 28.40 -13.24
N GLN A 220 0.64 27.57 -12.28
CA GLN A 220 1.49 27.07 -11.20
C GLN A 220 1.79 25.58 -11.32
N PRO A 221 2.98 25.11 -10.89
CA PRO A 221 3.26 23.70 -10.71
C PRO A 221 2.23 23.09 -9.75
N TYR A 222 1.60 21.99 -10.16
CA TYR A 222 0.60 21.32 -9.33
C TYR A 222 1.07 19.93 -8.91
N ASN A 223 1.19 18.99 -9.85
CA ASN A 223 1.63 17.63 -9.56
C ASN A 223 2.80 17.22 -10.45
N LEU A 224 3.78 16.53 -9.88
CA LEU A 224 4.79 15.81 -10.64
C LEU A 224 4.13 14.63 -11.38
N ARG A 225 4.47 14.47 -12.67
CA ARG A 225 3.86 13.46 -13.54
C ARG A 225 4.93 12.56 -14.13
N PRO A 226 4.67 11.25 -14.27
CA PRO A 226 5.59 10.36 -14.94
C PRO A 226 5.64 10.69 -16.44
N ILE A 227 6.77 10.37 -17.07
CA ILE A 227 6.83 10.26 -18.53
C ILE A 227 6.46 8.82 -18.95
N LYS A 228 6.41 8.53 -20.24
CA LYS A 228 6.26 7.15 -20.73
C LYS A 228 7.62 6.42 -20.70
N TRP A 229 8.16 6.16 -19.51
CA TRP A 229 9.54 5.67 -19.31
C TRP A 229 9.87 4.37 -20.06
N TYR A 230 8.87 3.50 -20.27
CA TYR A 230 9.03 2.22 -20.95
C TYR A 230 8.95 2.32 -22.49
N ALA A 231 8.69 3.50 -23.06
CA ALA A 231 8.59 3.66 -24.51
C ALA A 231 9.96 3.82 -25.18
N LYS A 232 10.33 2.85 -26.04
CA LYS A 232 11.62 2.80 -26.76
C LYS A 232 11.94 4.02 -27.61
N ARG A 233 10.92 4.73 -28.13
CA ARG A 233 11.05 5.87 -29.04
C ARG A 233 10.43 7.16 -28.48
N ALA A 234 10.38 7.30 -27.15
CA ALA A 234 9.85 8.52 -26.53
C ALA A 234 10.78 9.73 -26.75
N LYS A 235 10.17 10.91 -26.95
CA LYS A 235 10.89 12.19 -27.02
C LYS A 235 11.53 12.53 -25.68
N ASN A 236 10.79 12.33 -24.59
CA ASN A 236 11.27 12.56 -23.23
C ASN A 236 11.80 11.25 -22.66
N LYS A 237 12.99 11.30 -22.06
CA LYS A 237 13.66 10.15 -21.45
C LYS A 237 13.71 10.29 -19.93
N PRO A 238 13.81 9.17 -19.19
CA PRO A 238 14.02 9.23 -17.75
C PRO A 238 15.29 10.00 -17.40
N PHE A 239 15.34 10.55 -16.19
CA PHE A 239 16.60 11.05 -15.66
C PHE A 239 17.56 9.89 -15.43
N GLU A 240 18.85 10.13 -15.70
CA GLU A 240 19.90 9.12 -15.55
C GLU A 240 20.07 8.71 -14.08
N ASP A 241 20.01 9.69 -13.19
CA ASP A 241 20.23 9.50 -11.77
C ASP A 241 19.40 10.46 -10.91
N LYS A 242 19.52 10.26 -9.59
CA LYS A 242 18.88 11.07 -8.56
C LYS A 242 19.28 12.54 -8.63
N ILE A 243 20.51 12.86 -9.03
CA ILE A 243 21.03 14.24 -9.05
C ILE A 243 20.48 15.02 -10.23
N SER A 244 20.43 14.40 -11.40
CA SER A 244 19.82 14.93 -12.60
C SER A 244 18.34 15.27 -12.35
N PHE A 245 17.63 14.39 -11.63
CA PHE A 245 16.27 14.68 -11.19
C PHE A 245 16.20 15.87 -10.23
N LEU A 246 17.05 15.93 -9.20
CA LEU A 246 17.06 17.04 -8.24
C LEU A 246 17.43 18.39 -8.89
N ASN A 247 18.36 18.40 -9.83
CA ASN A 247 18.72 19.59 -10.59
C ASN A 247 17.52 20.09 -11.41
N ALA A 248 16.81 19.21 -12.10
CA ALA A 248 15.59 19.56 -12.83
C ALA A 248 14.47 20.09 -11.91
N ILE A 249 14.35 19.55 -10.69
CA ILE A 249 13.43 20.13 -9.69
C ILE A 249 13.90 21.53 -9.28
N SER A 250 15.19 21.74 -9.00
CA SER A 250 15.73 23.05 -8.62
C SER A 250 15.50 24.10 -9.71
N GLU A 251 15.81 23.78 -10.97
CA GLU A 251 15.53 24.67 -12.11
C GLU A 251 14.04 24.98 -12.24
N THR A 252 13.17 24.02 -11.91
CA THR A 252 11.74 24.23 -11.88
C THR A 252 11.34 25.19 -10.75
N LEU A 253 11.91 25.05 -9.55
CA LEU A 253 11.67 25.98 -8.45
C LEU A 253 12.10 27.41 -8.84
N ASP A 254 13.23 27.58 -9.51
CA ASP A 254 13.70 28.89 -9.96
C ASP A 254 12.74 29.50 -11.01
N LYS A 255 12.32 28.68 -11.98
CA LYS A 255 11.36 29.06 -13.03
C LYS A 255 10.00 29.50 -12.45
N TYR A 256 9.58 28.93 -11.32
CA TYR A 256 8.32 29.23 -10.65
C TYR A 256 8.52 29.91 -9.28
N SER A 257 9.60 30.68 -9.12
CA SER A 257 10.00 31.34 -7.87
C SER A 257 8.90 32.18 -7.22
N HIS A 258 8.01 32.79 -8.00
CA HIS A 258 6.86 33.54 -7.49
C HIS A 258 5.91 32.71 -6.61
N SER A 259 5.90 31.38 -6.76
CA SER A 259 5.05 30.47 -5.98
C SER A 259 5.81 29.56 -5.03
N THR A 260 7.12 29.42 -5.23
CA THR A 260 7.96 28.49 -4.45
C THR A 260 8.91 29.20 -3.49
N SER A 261 9.02 30.54 -3.57
CA SER A 261 9.93 31.37 -2.77
C SER A 261 9.87 31.12 -1.26
N SER A 262 8.72 30.68 -0.74
CA SER A 262 8.56 30.35 0.69
C SER A 262 9.46 29.20 1.19
N TYR A 263 10.06 28.40 0.29
CA TYR A 263 10.93 27.28 0.67
C TYR A 263 12.06 26.96 -0.33
N SER A 264 12.13 27.65 -1.48
CA SER A 264 13.07 27.30 -2.55
C SER A 264 14.49 27.85 -2.37
N GLU A 265 14.72 28.76 -1.43
CA GLU A 265 16.05 29.32 -1.17
C GLU A 265 17.04 28.22 -0.75
N ASN A 266 18.18 28.11 -1.46
CA ASN A 266 19.21 27.09 -1.26
C ASN A 266 18.67 25.64 -1.22
N TRP A 267 17.51 25.40 -1.85
CA TRP A 267 16.75 24.15 -1.69
C TRP A 267 17.56 22.90 -2.02
N LEU A 268 18.32 22.92 -3.12
CA LEU A 268 19.13 21.78 -3.54
C LEU A 268 20.23 21.48 -2.52
N GLN A 269 20.95 22.51 -2.06
CA GLN A 269 22.03 22.34 -1.09
C GLN A 269 21.48 21.83 0.25
N ASN A 270 20.38 22.39 0.73
CA ASN A 270 19.70 21.94 1.95
C ASN A 270 19.32 20.46 1.90
N ILE A 271 18.86 19.96 0.75
CA ILE A 271 18.55 18.54 0.55
C ILE A 271 19.82 17.69 0.55
N LYS A 272 20.87 18.11 -0.15
CA LYS A 272 22.14 17.37 -0.19
C LYS A 272 22.74 17.21 1.20
N ASP A 273 22.79 18.31 1.96
CA ASP A 273 23.33 18.33 3.32
C ASP A 273 22.48 17.46 4.24
N LYS A 274 21.15 17.60 4.19
CA LYS A 274 20.25 16.81 5.03
C LYS A 274 20.29 15.31 4.68
N TYR A 275 20.45 14.99 3.40
CA TYR A 275 20.56 13.60 2.95
C TYR A 275 21.86 12.98 3.44
N PHE A 276 22.97 13.70 3.34
CA PHE A 276 24.26 13.25 3.88
C PHE A 276 24.20 13.10 5.41
N GLU A 277 23.59 14.04 6.13
CA GLU A 277 23.37 13.94 7.58
C GLU A 277 22.57 12.68 7.95
N ASN A 278 21.51 12.38 7.19
CA ASN A 278 20.60 11.27 7.50
C ASN A 278 21.17 9.89 7.11
N THR A 279 21.98 9.81 6.05
CA THR A 279 22.36 8.53 5.41
C THR A 279 23.87 8.28 5.36
N GLY A 280 24.69 9.31 5.52
CA GLY A 280 26.14 9.25 5.30
C GLY A 280 26.55 9.22 3.82
N ILE A 281 25.60 9.31 2.88
CA ILE A 281 25.85 9.22 1.43
C ILE A 281 25.82 10.62 0.81
N LYS A 282 26.83 10.94 -0.01
CA LYS A 282 26.87 12.21 -0.74
C LYS A 282 26.03 12.15 -2.01
N LEU A 283 25.32 13.25 -2.28
CA LEU A 283 24.53 13.50 -3.48
C LEU A 283 25.25 14.47 -4.43
#